data_AF-A0A258K3S9-F1
#
_entry.id   AF-A0A258K3S9-F1
#
_cell.length_a   1.000
_cell.length_b   1.000
_cell.length_c   1.000
_cell.angle_alpha   90.00
_cell.angle_beta   90.00
_cell.angle_gamma   90.00
#
_symmetry.space_group_name_H-M   'P 1'
#
loop_
_entity.id
_entity.type
_entity.pdbx_description
1 polymer ?
#
loop_
_entity_poly.entity_id
_entity_poly.type
_entity_poly.pdbx_seq_one_letter_code
_entity_poly.pdbx_strand_id
1 'polypeptide(L)'
;MNGEKVAQPAYFHLHLVSDATGETLINVGRAACAQYSNVVPIEHVYPLVRSMKQLERVLAEVETNPGIVLYTLVDAEIRTRLKTRCKELGVPFLSVLAPVVQLFQAYLGGEPQPRVGGQHALDATYFKRIDALNFTVMHDDGHMTEDLEDADVVLVGISR
;
A
#
# COMPACT_ATOMS: atom_id res chain seq x y z
N MET A 1 -29.56 -8.14 -35.44
CA MET A 1 -29.29 -7.80 -34.03
C MET A 1 -28.56 -8.98 -33.41
N ASN A 2 -27.23 -9.01 -33.51
CA ASN A 2 -26.42 -10.03 -32.84
C ASN A 2 -26.17 -9.53 -31.42
N GLY A 3 -26.78 -10.18 -30.43
CA GLY A 3 -26.53 -9.92 -29.03
C GLY A 3 -25.09 -10.27 -28.69
N GLU A 4 -24.28 -9.27 -28.35
CA GLU A 4 -23.00 -9.48 -27.67
C GLU A 4 -23.28 -10.25 -26.38
N LYS A 5 -22.88 -11.53 -26.35
CA LYS A 5 -22.72 -12.25 -25.08
C LYS A 5 -21.63 -11.53 -24.31
N VAL A 6 -22.01 -10.71 -23.34
CA VAL A 6 -21.07 -10.14 -22.36
C VAL A 6 -20.39 -11.33 -21.68
N ALA A 7 -19.11 -11.52 -21.96
CA ALA A 7 -18.33 -12.58 -21.34
C ALA A 7 -18.27 -12.32 -19.83
N GLN A 8 -18.56 -13.33 -19.01
CA GLN A 8 -18.48 -13.19 -17.56
C GLN A 8 -17.05 -12.86 -17.13
N PRO A 9 -16.87 -12.01 -16.11
CA PRO A 9 -15.55 -11.64 -15.63
C PRO A 9 -14.83 -12.85 -15.05
N ALA A 10 -13.56 -13.02 -15.41
CA ALA A 10 -12.69 -14.02 -14.80
C ALA A 10 -12.13 -13.47 -13.47
N TYR A 11 -12.30 -14.22 -12.39
CA TYR A 11 -11.76 -13.86 -11.08
C TYR A 11 -10.41 -14.51 -10.86
N PHE A 12 -9.51 -13.81 -10.16
CA PHE A 12 -8.24 -14.36 -9.71
C PHE A 12 -7.87 -13.78 -8.36
N HIS A 13 -7.09 -14.51 -7.55
CA HIS A 13 -6.62 -14.01 -6.27
C HIS A 13 -5.38 -13.13 -6.44
N LEU A 14 -5.39 -11.99 -5.74
CA LEU A 14 -4.28 -11.04 -5.70
C LEU A 14 -3.88 -10.80 -4.23
N HIS A 15 -2.74 -11.33 -3.83
CA HIS A 15 -2.22 -11.21 -2.47
C HIS A 15 -1.22 -10.05 -2.38
N LEU A 16 -1.48 -9.12 -1.48
CA LEU A 16 -0.71 -7.89 -1.30
C LEU A 16 -0.04 -7.92 0.09
N VAL A 17 1.25 -8.26 0.13
CA VAL A 17 2.01 -8.53 1.37
C VAL A 17 2.97 -7.39 1.69
N SER A 18 2.71 -6.65 2.77
CA SER A 18 3.52 -5.48 3.13
C SER A 18 3.97 -5.54 4.59
N ASP A 19 5.18 -5.06 4.86
CA ASP A 19 5.70 -4.79 6.20
C ASP A 19 5.20 -3.44 6.77
N ALA A 20 4.38 -2.72 6.01
CA ALA A 20 3.72 -1.47 6.38
C ALA A 20 2.21 -1.53 6.07
N THR A 21 1.60 -0.45 5.57
CA THR A 21 0.14 -0.38 5.33
C THR A 21 -0.32 -1.14 4.09
N GLY A 22 0.55 -1.36 3.10
CA GLY A 22 0.19 -2.03 1.84
C GLY A 22 -0.43 -1.14 0.77
N GLU A 23 -0.60 0.17 1.00
CA GLU A 23 -1.20 1.11 0.05
C GLU A 23 -0.49 1.15 -1.31
N THR A 24 0.85 1.11 -1.31
CA THR A 24 1.64 1.03 -2.55
C THR A 24 1.24 -0.19 -3.39
N LEU A 25 1.02 -1.34 -2.75
CA LEU A 25 0.64 -2.57 -3.42
C LEU A 25 -0.78 -2.50 -3.98
N ILE A 26 -1.71 -1.89 -3.24
CA ILE A 26 -3.09 -1.68 -3.68
C ILE A 26 -3.09 -0.80 -4.94
N ASN A 27 -2.39 0.34 -4.89
CA ASN A 27 -2.34 1.27 -6.01
C ASN A 27 -1.72 0.63 -7.27
N VAL A 28 -0.61 -0.10 -7.11
CA VAL A 28 0.05 -0.80 -8.22
C VAL A 28 -0.81 -1.94 -8.74
N GLY A 29 -1.41 -2.74 -7.86
CA GLY A 29 -2.31 -3.83 -8.22
C GLY A 29 -3.52 -3.35 -9.02
N ARG A 30 -4.16 -2.27 -8.57
CA ARG A 30 -5.30 -1.64 -9.28
C ARG A 30 -4.89 -1.06 -10.62
N ALA A 31 -3.76 -0.36 -10.69
CA ALA A 31 -3.26 0.19 -11.95
C ALA A 31 -2.94 -0.91 -12.98
N ALA A 32 -2.38 -2.04 -12.53
CA ALA A 32 -2.14 -3.19 -13.38
C ALA A 32 -3.45 -3.87 -13.82
N CYS A 33 -4.41 -4.07 -12.91
CA CYS A 33 -5.70 -4.68 -13.23
C CYS A 33 -6.53 -3.82 -14.21
N ALA A 34 -6.44 -2.49 -14.13
CA ALA A 34 -7.13 -1.57 -15.04
C ALA A 34 -6.72 -1.75 -16.53
N GLN A 35 -5.60 -2.43 -16.82
CA GLN A 35 -5.18 -2.75 -18.19
C GLN A 35 -5.95 -3.93 -18.80
N TYR A 36 -6.81 -4.59 -18.03
CA TYR A 36 -7.56 -5.77 -18.45
C TYR A 36 -9.07 -5.49 -18.35
N SER A 37 -9.80 -5.74 -19.43
CA SER A 37 -11.23 -5.40 -19.52
C SER A 37 -12.17 -6.43 -18.92
N ASN A 38 -11.73 -7.66 -18.67
CA ASN A 38 -12.60 -8.77 -18.25
C ASN A 38 -12.02 -9.65 -17.14
N VAL A 39 -11.20 -9.06 -16.26
CA VAL A 39 -10.68 -9.74 -15.06
C VAL A 39 -10.94 -8.90 -13.83
N VAL A 40 -11.28 -9.56 -12.72
CA VAL A 40 -11.54 -8.89 -11.44
C VAL A 40 -10.68 -9.54 -10.35
N PRO A 41 -9.79 -8.80 -9.70
CA PRO A 41 -9.00 -9.34 -8.60
C PRO A 41 -9.87 -9.54 -7.36
N ILE A 42 -9.68 -10.68 -6.70
CA ILE A 42 -10.06 -10.87 -5.31
C ILE A 42 -8.85 -10.44 -4.48
N GLU A 43 -8.87 -9.19 -4.01
CA GLU A 43 -7.78 -8.58 -3.25
C GLU A 43 -7.70 -9.17 -1.83
N HIS A 44 -6.51 -9.67 -1.46
CA HIS A 44 -6.17 -10.06 -0.10
C HIS A 44 -5.04 -9.18 0.41
N VAL A 45 -5.31 -8.34 1.40
CA VAL A 45 -4.34 -7.37 1.92
C VAL A 45 -3.77 -7.85 3.26
N TYR A 46 -2.45 -7.98 3.32
CA TYR A 46 -1.71 -8.41 4.51
C TYR A 46 -0.74 -7.31 4.93
N PRO A 47 -1.21 -6.34 5.73
CA PRO A 47 -0.37 -5.27 6.24
C PRO A 47 0.47 -5.75 7.45
N LEU A 48 1.52 -4.99 7.78
CA LEU A 48 2.34 -5.15 8.98
C LEU A 48 2.96 -6.56 9.15
N VAL A 49 3.28 -7.23 8.03
CA VAL A 49 3.97 -8.52 8.03
C VAL A 49 5.46 -8.30 8.31
N ARG A 50 5.83 -8.42 9.58
CA ARG A 50 7.17 -8.08 10.13
C ARG A 50 7.83 -9.23 10.87
N SER A 51 7.22 -10.42 10.86
CA SER A 51 7.75 -11.61 11.52
C SER A 51 7.42 -12.87 10.72
N MET A 52 8.25 -13.90 10.91
CA MET A 52 8.02 -15.21 10.29
C MET A 52 6.64 -15.78 10.65
N LYS A 53 6.20 -15.65 11.90
CA LYS A 53 4.87 -16.12 12.34
C LYS A 53 3.73 -15.46 11.57
N GLN A 54 3.83 -14.16 11.28
CA GLN A 54 2.83 -13.47 10.46
C GLN A 54 2.89 -13.95 9.02
N LEU A 55 4.10 -14.09 8.47
CA LEU A 55 4.29 -14.59 7.11
C LEU A 55 3.70 -16.00 6.92
N GLU A 56 3.90 -16.93 7.86
CA GLU A 56 3.34 -18.28 7.73
C GLU A 56 1.80 -18.28 7.66
N ARG A 57 1.12 -17.36 8.35
CA ARG A 57 -0.34 -17.19 8.21
C ARG A 57 -0.71 -16.73 6.81
N VAL A 58 0.03 -15.78 6.25
CA VAL A 58 -0.17 -15.31 4.86
C VAL A 58 0.04 -16.45 3.88
N LEU A 59 1.09 -17.25 4.06
CA LEU A 59 1.41 -18.37 3.19
C LEU A 59 0.33 -19.47 3.21
N ALA A 60 -0.28 -19.73 4.36
CA ALA A 60 -1.42 -20.64 4.45
C ALA A 60 -2.64 -20.16 3.65
N GLU A 61 -2.91 -18.84 3.65
CA GLU A 61 -3.99 -18.25 2.84
C GLU A 61 -3.68 -18.30 1.33
N VAL A 62 -2.42 -18.05 0.95
CA VAL A 62 -1.96 -18.17 -0.45
C VAL A 62 -2.06 -19.61 -0.94
N GLU A 63 -1.74 -20.59 -0.10
CA GLU A 63 -1.88 -22.01 -0.43
C GLU A 63 -3.35 -22.42 -0.57
N THR A 64 -4.22 -21.90 0.30
CA THR A 64 -5.66 -22.17 0.26
C THR A 64 -6.32 -21.52 -0.96
N ASN A 65 -5.89 -20.32 -1.33
CA ASN A 65 -6.42 -19.55 -2.44
C ASN A 65 -5.29 -19.09 -3.39
N PRO A 66 -4.74 -19.97 -4.24
CA PRO A 66 -3.58 -19.63 -5.08
C PRO A 66 -3.82 -18.41 -6.00
N GLY A 67 -2.82 -17.53 -6.09
CA GLY A 67 -2.93 -16.27 -6.84
C GLY A 67 -1.61 -15.52 -6.97
N ILE A 68 -1.67 -14.34 -7.62
CA ILE A 68 -0.51 -13.47 -7.79
C ILE A 68 -0.13 -12.86 -6.44
N VAL A 69 1.16 -12.87 -6.09
CA VAL A 69 1.68 -12.29 -4.85
C VAL A 69 2.54 -11.06 -5.12
N LEU A 70 2.05 -9.88 -4.79
CA LEU A 70 2.84 -8.64 -4.82
C LEU A 70 3.30 -8.29 -3.40
N TYR A 71 4.56 -7.85 -3.25
CA TYR A 71 5.09 -7.54 -1.91
C TYR A 71 6.07 -6.36 -1.85
N THR A 72 6.16 -5.75 -0.66
CA THR A 72 7.13 -4.67 -0.32
C THR A 72 8.03 -5.00 0.88
N LEU A 73 8.17 -6.27 1.23
CA LEU A 73 8.97 -6.71 2.38
C LEU A 73 10.46 -6.33 2.27
N VAL A 74 10.95 -5.55 3.24
CA VAL A 74 12.37 -5.16 3.30
C VAL A 74 13.25 -6.19 3.99
N ASP A 75 12.73 -6.93 4.97
CA ASP A 75 13.48 -7.96 5.70
C ASP A 75 13.88 -9.10 4.76
N ALA A 76 15.16 -9.46 4.77
CA ALA A 76 15.74 -10.43 3.84
C ALA A 76 15.30 -11.87 4.13
N GLU A 77 15.13 -12.24 5.40
CA GLU A 77 14.73 -13.58 5.81
C GLU A 77 13.26 -13.82 5.42
N ILE A 78 12.37 -12.90 5.81
CA ILE A 78 10.93 -12.96 5.49
C ILE A 78 10.73 -12.96 3.97
N ARG A 79 11.43 -12.09 3.24
CA ARG A 79 11.36 -12.05 1.77
C ARG A 79 11.83 -13.36 1.16
N THR A 80 12.92 -13.94 1.64
CA THR A 80 13.45 -15.20 1.10
C THR A 80 12.46 -16.34 1.34
N ARG A 81 11.90 -16.42 2.55
CA ARG A 81 10.87 -17.42 2.88
C ARG A 81 9.64 -17.29 1.99
N LEU A 82 9.11 -16.07 1.80
CA LEU A 82 7.97 -15.82 0.89
C LEU A 82 8.27 -16.33 -0.51
N LYS A 83 9.41 -15.91 -1.10
CA LYS A 83 9.81 -16.30 -2.45
C LYS A 83 9.95 -17.83 -2.59
N THR A 84 10.59 -18.48 -1.62
CA THR A 84 10.76 -19.94 -1.63
C THR A 84 9.41 -20.64 -1.60
N ARG A 85 8.49 -20.24 -0.71
CA ARG A 85 7.17 -20.86 -0.64
C ARG A 85 6.34 -20.61 -1.89
N CYS A 86 6.36 -19.39 -2.44
CA CYS A 86 5.66 -19.10 -3.69
C CYS A 86 6.19 -19.95 -4.86
N LYS A 87 7.50 -20.19 -4.94
CA LYS A 87 8.09 -21.12 -5.92
C LYS A 87 7.61 -22.55 -5.72
N GLU A 88 7.58 -23.05 -4.49
CA GLU A 88 7.09 -24.40 -4.17
C GLU A 88 5.61 -24.59 -4.57
N LEU A 89 4.79 -23.56 -4.34
CA LEU A 89 3.36 -23.54 -4.70
C LEU A 89 3.12 -23.28 -6.19
N GLY A 90 4.16 -22.92 -6.96
CA GLY A 90 4.03 -22.56 -8.38
C GLY A 90 3.26 -21.25 -8.63
N VAL A 91 3.14 -20.38 -7.62
CA VAL A 91 2.41 -19.11 -7.74
C VAL A 91 3.35 -17.97 -8.16
N PRO A 92 2.94 -17.07 -9.05
CA PRO A 92 3.74 -15.93 -9.46
C PRO A 92 3.87 -14.91 -8.32
N PHE A 93 5.07 -14.35 -8.15
CA PHE A 93 5.34 -13.35 -7.13
C PHE A 93 6.31 -12.27 -7.60
N LEU A 94 6.15 -11.04 -7.10
CA LEU A 94 7.00 -9.90 -7.47
C LEU A 94 7.18 -8.89 -6.34
N SER A 95 8.42 -8.43 -6.14
CA SER A 95 8.67 -7.23 -5.33
C SER A 95 8.40 -5.99 -6.16
N VAL A 96 7.44 -5.17 -5.74
CA VAL A 96 7.05 -3.96 -6.48
C VAL A 96 8.13 -2.87 -6.38
N LEU A 97 8.81 -2.76 -5.24
CA LEU A 97 9.78 -1.69 -5.00
C LEU A 97 11.23 -2.07 -5.35
N ALA A 98 11.58 -3.36 -5.40
CA ALA A 98 12.98 -3.75 -5.65
C ALA A 98 13.56 -3.16 -6.95
N PRO A 99 12.87 -3.17 -8.11
CA PRO A 99 13.39 -2.57 -9.34
C PRO A 99 13.59 -1.05 -9.22
N VAL A 100 12.69 -0.36 -8.51
CA VAL A 100 12.76 1.09 -8.29
C VAL A 100 13.95 1.43 -7.39
N VAL A 101 14.14 0.68 -6.31
CA VAL A 101 15.28 0.86 -5.39
C VAL A 101 16.61 0.58 -6.11
N GLN A 102 16.67 -0.46 -6.94
CA GLN A 102 17.86 -0.77 -7.73
C GLN A 102 18.21 0.34 -8.72
N LEU A 103 17.21 0.94 -9.37
CA LEU A 103 17.42 2.09 -10.23
C LEU A 103 18.00 3.28 -9.46
N PHE A 104 17.49 3.56 -8.26
CA PHE A 104 17.99 4.64 -7.41
C PHE A 104 19.42 4.38 -6.97
N GLN A 105 19.74 3.15 -6.56
CA GLN A 105 21.11 2.74 -6.23
C GLN A 105 22.06 2.93 -7.40
N ALA A 106 21.66 2.51 -8.60
CA ALA A 106 22.47 2.66 -9.81
C ALA A 106 22.72 4.13 -10.18
N TYR A 107 21.75 5.02 -9.93
CA TYR A 107 21.84 6.43 -10.31
C TYR A 107 22.51 7.30 -9.25
N LEU A 108 22.16 7.14 -7.97
CA LEU A 108 22.64 7.96 -6.86
C LEU A 108 23.95 7.44 -6.27
N GLY A 109 24.28 6.16 -6.49
CA GLY A 109 25.33 5.47 -5.77
C GLY A 109 24.94 5.17 -4.31
N GLY A 110 25.78 4.39 -3.63
CA GLY A 110 25.58 3.99 -2.23
C GLY A 110 24.63 2.80 -2.04
N GLU A 111 24.79 2.08 -0.93
CA GLU A 111 23.94 0.94 -0.59
C GLU A 111 22.60 1.44 -0.01
N PRO A 112 21.44 0.94 -0.50
CA PRO A 112 20.15 1.21 0.12
C PRO A 112 20.17 0.81 1.59
N GLN A 113 19.63 1.67 2.45
CA GLN A 113 19.39 1.33 3.86
C GLN A 113 17.92 0.94 4.02
N PRO A 114 17.58 -0.36 3.93
CA PRO A 114 16.20 -0.81 4.08
C PRO A 114 15.70 -0.49 5.50
N ARG A 115 14.57 0.20 5.59
CA ARG A 115 13.90 0.52 6.85
C ARG A 115 12.43 0.08 6.78
N VAL A 116 12.04 -0.80 7.69
CA VAL A 116 10.64 -1.24 7.84
C VAL A 116 9.76 -0.02 8.10
N GLY A 117 8.73 0.18 7.27
CA GLY A 117 7.83 1.33 7.39
C GLY A 117 8.53 2.69 7.17
N GLY A 118 9.70 2.72 6.54
CA GLY A 118 10.49 3.94 6.35
C GLY A 118 9.73 5.08 5.65
N GLN A 119 8.77 4.76 4.78
CA GLN A 119 7.93 5.77 4.13
C GLN A 119 7.08 6.57 5.13
N HIS A 120 6.70 5.98 6.28
CA HIS A 120 5.96 6.68 7.34
C HIS A 120 6.89 7.51 8.25
N ALA A 121 8.20 7.23 8.25
CA ALA A 121 9.17 8.05 8.97
C ALA A 121 9.51 9.35 8.23
N LEU A 122 9.28 9.41 6.91
CA LEU A 122 9.44 10.60 6.08
C LEU A 122 8.25 11.56 6.18
N ASP A 123 7.29 11.27 7.07
CA ASP A 123 5.94 11.81 7.00
C ASP A 123 5.77 13.11 7.82
N ALA A 124 6.67 14.07 7.58
CA ALA A 124 6.45 15.46 8.00
C ALA A 124 5.08 15.98 7.49
N THR A 125 4.62 15.44 6.36
CA THR A 125 3.29 15.71 5.79
C THR A 125 2.15 15.15 6.65
N TYR A 126 2.28 13.93 7.19
CA TYR A 126 1.31 13.37 8.15
C TYR A 126 1.27 14.19 9.43
N PHE A 127 2.41 14.57 10.00
CA PHE A 127 2.43 15.44 11.18
C PHE A 127 1.77 16.78 10.88
N LYS A 128 2.08 17.42 9.74
CA LYS A 128 1.38 18.63 9.29
C LYS A 128 -0.14 18.44 9.16
N ARG A 129 -0.61 17.27 8.70
CA ARG A 129 -2.06 16.98 8.63
C ARG A 129 -2.69 16.84 10.01
N ILE A 130 -2.00 16.20 10.95
CA ILE A 130 -2.47 16.08 12.34
C ILE A 130 -2.50 17.45 13.01
N ASP A 131 -1.45 18.25 12.82
CA ASP A 131 -1.38 19.62 13.34
C ASP A 131 -2.51 20.48 12.75
N ALA A 132 -2.76 20.40 11.44
CA ALA A 132 -3.87 21.10 10.79
C ALA A 132 -5.25 20.66 11.30
N LEU A 133 -5.46 19.36 11.55
CA LEU A 133 -6.69 18.84 12.14
C LEU A 133 -6.89 19.36 13.57
N ASN A 134 -5.84 19.29 14.39
CA ASN A 134 -5.90 19.78 15.78
C ASN A 134 -6.15 21.29 15.81
N PHE A 135 -5.47 22.06 14.97
CA PHE A 135 -5.68 23.50 14.83
C PHE A 135 -7.15 23.79 14.48
N THR A 136 -7.72 23.06 13.52
CA THR A 136 -9.14 23.21 13.13
C THR A 136 -10.09 22.91 14.29
N VAL A 137 -9.89 21.80 15.01
CA VAL A 137 -10.75 21.39 16.14
C VAL A 137 -10.69 22.41 17.29
N MET A 138 -9.51 22.96 17.58
CA MET A 138 -9.34 23.95 18.65
C MET A 138 -9.99 25.31 18.34
N HIS A 139 -10.31 25.60 17.08
CA HIS A 139 -10.82 26.90 16.62
C HIS A 139 -12.27 26.85 16.09
N ASP A 140 -12.95 25.69 16.16
CA ASP A 140 -14.29 25.47 15.59
C ASP A 140 -15.39 26.32 16.25
N ASP A 141 -15.18 26.76 17.50
CA ASP A 141 -16.15 27.55 18.27
C ASP A 141 -15.96 29.07 18.14
N GLY A 142 -14.92 29.52 17.42
CA GLY A 142 -14.60 30.93 17.21
C GLY A 142 -14.15 31.69 18.48
N HIS A 143 -13.90 31.01 19.60
CA HIS A 143 -13.51 31.64 20.86
C HIS A 143 -12.01 31.86 21.01
N MET A 144 -11.18 31.08 20.30
CA MET A 144 -9.72 31.23 20.29
C MET A 144 -9.28 32.03 19.07
N THR A 145 -9.22 33.37 19.20
CA THR A 145 -8.80 34.25 18.09
C THR A 145 -7.32 34.61 18.12
N GLU A 146 -6.60 34.22 19.18
CA GLU A 146 -5.23 34.67 19.45
C GLU A 146 -4.24 34.18 18.38
N ASP A 147 -4.45 32.98 17.83
CA ASP A 147 -3.56 32.36 16.84
C ASP A 147 -4.22 32.29 15.44
N LEU A 148 -5.26 33.10 15.18
CA LEU A 148 -5.97 33.10 13.89
C LEU A 148 -5.07 33.47 12.70
N GLU A 149 -4.02 34.25 12.97
CA GLU A 149 -3.01 34.67 11.98
C GLU A 149 -2.11 33.53 11.49
N ASP A 150 -2.04 32.43 12.24
CA ASP A 150 -1.30 31.23 11.84
C ASP A 150 -2.11 30.31 10.91
N ALA A 151 -3.38 30.64 10.63
CA ALA A 151 -4.23 29.85 9.75
C ALA A 151 -3.81 29.99 8.27
N ASP A 152 -3.58 28.84 7.61
CA ASP A 152 -3.34 28.80 6.17
C ASP A 152 -4.58 29.27 5.36
N VAL A 153 -5.78 29.00 5.87
CA VAL A 153 -7.08 29.35 5.25
C VAL A 153 -8.10 29.70 6.32
N VAL A 154 -8.86 30.78 6.10
CA VAL A 154 -9.99 31.19 6.95
C VAL A 154 -11.28 31.16 6.13
N LEU A 155 -12.30 30.45 6.63
CA LEU A 155 -13.63 30.37 6.00
C LEU A 155 -14.62 31.22 6.80
N VAL A 156 -15.25 32.21 6.14
CA VAL A 156 -16.27 33.08 6.75
C VAL A 156 -17.58 32.94 6.00
N GLY A 157 -18.67 32.72 6.72
CA GLY A 157 -20.01 32.62 6.14
C GLY A 157 -21.10 32.83 7.18
N ILE A 158 -22.29 33.20 6.73
CA ILE A 158 -23.48 33.22 7.59
C ILE A 158 -23.94 31.77 7.85
N SER A 159 -24.41 31.49 9.06
CA SER A 159 -25.07 30.21 9.33
C SER A 159 -26.29 30.07 8.40
N ARG A 160 -26.54 28.84 7.98
CA ARG A 160 -27.83 28.46 7.40
C ARG A 160 -28.88 28.34 8.51
#